data_AF-A0A0L8HYL9-F1
#
_entry.id   AF-A0A0L8HYL9-F1
#
_cell.length_a   1.000
_cell.length_b   1.000
_cell.length_c   1.000
_cell.angle_alpha   90.00
_cell.angle_beta   90.00
_cell.angle_gamma   90.00
#
_symmetry.space_group_name_H-M   'P 1'
#
loop_
_entity.id
_entity.type
_entity.pdbx_description
1 polymer ?
#
loop_
_entity_poly.entity_id
_entity_poly.type
_entity_poly.pdbx_seq_one_letter_code
_entity_poly.pdbx_strand_id
1 'polypeptide(L)'
;MELWIVILLLCFKTEFVDGHYKRWIRNTNFGNNLNWNTGRSPCGDDSVVIPAESPPVFININTTMKEIVFPKNGMLILNSFMELGFTSSPSTSCANSGQEVEFNATYGREWVDPANWCVAKSRSANCDADYHSLDSEKVPCPTDDVVFPRGNSYYIDLSTDMELTANSIYFMGQSFSTNTFSNFINSKVGKTYFKSYKPDENESHMTIRRRPCIDPASCDCGNYRSPIFDNICKMHSPFCKKPQCQSPVRPTGHCCNIC
;
A
#
# COMPACT_ATOMS: atom_id res chain seq x y z
N MET A 1 26.65 33.81 -54.18
CA MET A 1 25.71 34.62 -53.38
C MET A 1 24.85 33.63 -52.63
N GLU A 2 25.31 33.31 -51.43
CA GLU A 2 24.77 32.27 -50.56
C GLU A 2 23.52 32.76 -49.86
N LEU A 3 22.60 31.85 -49.52
CA LEU A 3 21.98 31.78 -48.20
C LEU A 3 21.12 30.51 -48.11
N TRP A 4 21.63 29.49 -47.43
CA TRP A 4 20.84 28.35 -46.98
C TRP A 4 20.39 28.61 -45.54
N ILE A 5 19.08 28.70 -45.32
CA ILE A 5 18.49 28.85 -43.99
C ILE A 5 18.39 27.45 -43.36
N VAL A 6 19.19 27.20 -42.33
CA VAL A 6 19.07 26.02 -41.48
C VAL A 6 18.17 26.38 -40.29
N ILE A 7 16.93 25.86 -40.27
CA ILE A 7 16.03 25.98 -39.13
C ILE A 7 16.39 24.90 -38.12
N LEU A 8 17.02 25.30 -37.01
CA LEU A 8 17.32 24.43 -35.88
C LEU A 8 16.07 24.31 -35.00
N LEU A 9 15.34 23.20 -35.11
CA LEU A 9 14.27 22.82 -34.19
C LEU A 9 14.89 22.31 -32.88
N LEU A 10 15.05 23.21 -31.91
CA LEU A 10 15.36 22.86 -30.52
C LEU A 10 14.10 22.25 -29.87
N CYS A 11 13.96 20.93 -29.96
CA CYS A 11 13.04 20.18 -29.11
C CYS A 11 13.58 20.22 -27.67
N PHE A 12 13.22 21.25 -26.91
CA PHE A 12 13.32 21.19 -25.46
C PHE A 12 12.39 20.06 -24.99
N LYS A 13 12.96 18.98 -24.47
CA LYS A 13 12.20 18.02 -23.68
C LYS A 13 11.70 18.79 -22.46
N THR A 14 10.44 19.22 -22.49
CA THR A 14 9.74 19.58 -21.26
C THR A 14 9.59 18.28 -20.49
N GLU A 15 10.51 18.02 -19.57
CA GLU A 15 10.29 17.04 -18.53
C GLU A 15 9.14 17.57 -17.69
N PHE A 16 7.94 17.05 -17.96
CA PHE A 16 6.85 17.20 -17.02
C PHE A 16 7.34 16.57 -15.73
N VAL A 17 7.30 17.33 -14.63
CA VAL A 17 7.52 16.81 -13.29
C VAL A 17 6.34 15.88 -13.02
N ASP A 18 6.51 14.61 -13.38
CA ASP A 18 5.47 13.61 -13.19
C ASP A 18 5.23 13.42 -11.69
N GLY A 19 3.98 13.17 -11.30
CA GLY A 19 3.67 12.82 -9.92
C GLY A 19 4.49 11.60 -9.47
N HIS A 20 4.73 11.46 -8.16
CA HIS A 20 5.45 10.29 -7.69
C HIS A 20 4.54 9.06 -7.70
N TYR A 21 5.11 7.88 -7.96
CA TYR A 21 4.39 6.63 -7.75
C TYR A 21 4.41 6.27 -6.27
N LYS A 22 3.25 6.31 -5.62
CA LYS A 22 3.07 5.93 -4.22
C LYS A 22 2.64 4.48 -4.15
N ARG A 23 3.57 3.63 -3.73
CA ARG A 23 3.38 2.19 -3.69
C ARG A 23 3.00 1.72 -2.29
N TRP A 24 1.93 0.93 -2.22
CA TRP A 24 1.48 0.30 -0.98
C TRP A 24 2.41 -0.87 -0.58
N ILE A 25 2.79 -0.93 0.69
CA ILE A 25 3.79 -1.89 1.21
C ILE A 25 3.13 -3.11 1.85
N ARG A 26 2.09 -2.91 2.67
CA ARG A 26 1.48 -3.99 3.47
C ARG A 26 0.68 -4.91 2.58
N ASN A 27 0.74 -6.21 2.79
CA ASN A 27 -0.04 -7.19 2.03
C ASN A 27 -0.60 -8.24 2.98
N THR A 28 -1.57 -9.01 2.51
CA THR A 28 -2.17 -10.14 3.21
C THR A 28 -1.75 -11.47 2.55
N ASN A 29 -0.54 -11.52 2.00
CA ASN A 29 -0.05 -12.74 1.33
C ASN A 29 0.24 -13.84 2.35
N PHE A 30 -0.01 -15.08 1.93
CA PHE A 30 0.25 -16.29 2.69
C PHE A 30 1.76 -16.49 2.94
N GLY A 31 2.61 -16.19 1.97
CA GLY A 31 4.07 -16.34 2.11
C GLY A 31 4.78 -15.23 2.87
N ASN A 32 4.07 -14.24 3.41
CA ASN A 32 4.68 -13.15 4.17
C ASN A 32 4.70 -13.48 5.66
N ASN A 33 5.90 -13.68 6.21
CA ASN A 33 6.14 -14.02 7.61
C ASN A 33 5.49 -13.06 8.62
N LEU A 34 5.36 -11.78 8.27
CA LEU A 34 4.75 -10.77 9.15
C LEU A 34 3.24 -10.96 9.32
N ASN A 35 2.61 -11.77 8.46
CA ASN A 35 1.17 -12.04 8.48
C ASN A 35 0.80 -13.26 9.36
N TRP A 36 1.75 -13.80 10.12
CA TRP A 36 1.56 -14.98 10.96
C TRP A 36 2.01 -14.72 12.39
N ASN A 37 1.27 -15.27 13.36
CA ASN A 37 1.55 -15.15 14.79
C ASN A 37 2.94 -15.70 15.19
N THR A 38 3.44 -16.72 14.48
CA THR A 38 4.76 -17.34 14.72
C THR A 38 5.92 -16.58 14.09
N GLY A 39 5.66 -15.52 13.30
CA GLY A 39 6.70 -14.79 12.57
C GLY A 39 7.33 -15.57 11.41
N ARG A 40 6.70 -16.68 10.97
CA ARG A 40 7.07 -17.46 9.77
C ARG A 40 5.82 -17.88 8.99
N SER A 41 5.94 -18.04 7.69
CA SER A 41 4.90 -18.67 6.88
C SER A 41 4.74 -20.16 7.23
N PRO A 42 3.52 -20.74 7.09
CA PRO A 42 3.28 -22.16 7.32
C PRO A 42 4.11 -23.08 6.40
N CYS A 43 4.60 -24.19 6.95
CA CYS A 43 5.30 -25.23 6.20
C CYS A 43 5.25 -26.61 6.88
N GLY A 44 5.71 -27.65 6.16
CA GLY A 44 5.81 -29.00 6.71
C GLY A 44 4.43 -29.59 7.01
N ASP A 45 4.18 -29.88 8.27
CA ASP A 45 2.95 -30.47 8.82
C ASP A 45 2.23 -29.51 9.79
N ASP A 46 2.40 -28.20 9.64
CA ASP A 46 1.66 -27.21 10.43
C ASP A 46 0.14 -27.32 10.25
N SER A 47 -0.62 -27.00 11.30
CA SER A 47 -2.06 -26.76 11.24
C SER A 47 -2.30 -25.27 11.02
N VAL A 48 -2.79 -24.89 9.84
CA VAL A 48 -2.97 -23.49 9.45
C VAL A 48 -4.35 -23.00 9.84
N VAL A 49 -4.44 -21.87 10.55
CA VAL A 49 -5.71 -21.29 10.95
C VAL A 49 -5.87 -19.91 10.33
N ILE A 50 -6.89 -19.75 9.49
CA ILE A 50 -7.33 -18.45 8.99
C ILE A 50 -8.59 -18.05 9.76
N PRO A 51 -8.58 -16.92 10.49
CA PRO A 51 -9.71 -16.48 11.31
C PRO A 51 -11.03 -16.38 10.54
N ALA A 52 -12.14 -16.62 11.25
CA ALA A 52 -13.47 -16.72 10.65
C ALA A 52 -13.84 -15.51 9.78
N GLU A 53 -13.47 -14.30 10.21
CA GLU A 53 -13.52 -13.06 9.43
C GLU A 53 -12.09 -12.71 9.02
N SER A 54 -11.77 -12.83 7.73
CA SER A 54 -10.43 -12.54 7.23
C SER A 54 -10.48 -11.75 5.93
N PRO A 55 -9.51 -10.84 5.72
CA PRO A 55 -9.35 -10.22 4.41
C PRO A 55 -8.94 -11.26 3.36
N PRO A 56 -8.91 -10.89 2.08
CA PRO A 56 -8.39 -11.74 1.03
C PRO A 56 -6.96 -12.16 1.33
N VAL A 57 -6.65 -13.45 1.22
CA VAL A 57 -5.31 -14.01 1.44
C VAL A 57 -4.80 -14.57 0.12
N PHE A 58 -3.69 -14.03 -0.37
CA PHE A 58 -3.07 -14.44 -1.62
C PHE A 58 -2.02 -15.51 -1.37
N ILE A 59 -2.29 -16.73 -1.84
CA ILE A 59 -1.40 -17.88 -1.72
C ILE A 59 -0.38 -17.82 -2.86
N ASN A 60 0.82 -17.36 -2.52
CA ASN A 60 1.90 -17.04 -3.45
C ASN A 60 3.16 -17.88 -3.28
N ILE A 61 3.09 -18.95 -2.49
CA ILE A 61 4.21 -19.86 -2.23
C ILE A 61 3.76 -21.31 -2.42
N ASN A 62 4.72 -22.17 -2.74
CA ASN A 62 4.52 -23.61 -2.72
C ASN A 62 4.91 -24.14 -1.35
N THR A 63 4.01 -24.85 -0.69
CA THR A 63 4.27 -25.34 0.67
C THR A 63 3.45 -26.58 0.96
N THR A 64 3.80 -27.24 2.07
CA THR A 64 3.00 -28.32 2.64
C THR A 64 2.47 -27.92 4.00
N MET A 65 1.36 -28.51 4.41
CA MET A 65 0.75 -28.33 5.72
C MET A 65 -0.03 -29.59 6.08
N LYS A 66 -0.38 -29.80 7.34
CA LYS A 66 -1.25 -30.91 7.73
C LYS A 66 -2.70 -30.63 7.38
N GLU A 67 -3.15 -29.42 7.70
CA GLU A 67 -4.52 -28.97 7.47
C GLU A 67 -4.58 -27.44 7.36
N ILE A 68 -5.68 -26.94 6.82
CA ILE A 68 -6.01 -25.53 6.81
C ILE A 68 -7.47 -25.31 7.21
N VAL A 69 -7.69 -24.52 8.25
CA VAL A 69 -9.01 -24.05 8.66
C VAL A 69 -9.32 -22.79 7.87
N PHE A 70 -10.27 -22.90 6.95
CA PHE A 70 -10.70 -21.80 6.08
C PHE A 70 -11.52 -20.76 6.85
N PRO A 71 -11.47 -19.48 6.43
CA PRO A 71 -12.35 -18.46 6.98
C PRO A 71 -13.81 -18.77 6.64
N LYS A 72 -14.73 -18.44 7.55
CA LYS A 72 -16.17 -18.50 7.28
C LYS A 72 -16.59 -17.41 6.28
N ASN A 73 -16.02 -16.22 6.44
CA ASN A 73 -16.19 -15.05 5.61
C ASN A 73 -14.80 -14.53 5.23
N GLY A 74 -14.38 -14.83 4.02
CA GLY A 74 -13.08 -14.41 3.52
C GLY A 74 -12.88 -14.86 2.08
N MET A 75 -11.66 -14.70 1.57
CA MET A 75 -11.32 -15.11 0.22
C MET A 75 -9.89 -15.62 0.19
N LEU A 76 -9.68 -16.81 -0.36
CA LEU A 76 -8.35 -17.29 -0.71
C LEU A 76 -8.16 -17.16 -2.20
N ILE A 77 -7.03 -16.56 -2.58
CA ILE A 77 -6.68 -16.34 -3.98
C ILE A 77 -5.45 -17.18 -4.27
N LEU A 78 -5.62 -18.14 -5.18
CA LEU A 78 -4.54 -19.05 -5.55
C LEU A 78 -3.77 -18.45 -6.73
N ASN A 79 -2.45 -18.28 -6.58
CA ASN A 79 -1.61 -17.88 -7.69
C ASN A 79 -1.57 -18.98 -8.77
N SER A 80 -1.29 -18.60 -10.01
CA SER A 80 -1.02 -19.57 -11.07
C SER A 80 0.20 -20.43 -10.70
N PHE A 81 0.09 -21.74 -10.92
CA PHE A 81 1.16 -22.72 -10.68
C PHE A 81 1.60 -22.86 -9.22
N MET A 82 0.75 -22.47 -8.25
CA MET A 82 1.01 -22.79 -6.86
C MET A 82 0.82 -24.29 -6.58
N GLU A 83 1.50 -24.80 -5.54
CA GLU A 83 1.30 -26.15 -5.01
C GLU A 83 1.07 -26.11 -3.49
N LEU A 84 -0.05 -26.68 -3.04
CA LEU A 84 -0.36 -26.88 -1.63
C LEU A 84 -0.48 -28.38 -1.37
N GLY A 85 0.49 -28.94 -0.65
CA GLY A 85 0.49 -30.35 -0.27
C GLY A 85 -0.08 -30.54 1.15
N PHE A 86 -1.00 -31.48 1.31
CA PHE A 86 -1.49 -31.87 2.64
C PHE A 86 -0.75 -33.12 3.13
N THR A 87 0.03 -32.99 4.20
CA THR A 87 0.91 -34.06 4.71
C THR A 87 0.99 -34.04 6.23
N SER A 88 0.97 -35.23 6.83
CA SER A 88 1.30 -35.43 8.25
C SER A 88 2.78 -35.77 8.46
N SER A 89 3.57 -35.80 7.39
CA SER A 89 5.00 -36.07 7.42
C SER A 89 5.76 -34.78 7.04
N PRO A 90 6.41 -34.10 8.00
CA PRO A 90 7.09 -32.85 7.72
C PRO A 90 8.28 -33.04 6.79
N SER A 91 8.48 -32.08 5.88
CA SER A 91 9.72 -32.02 5.10
C SER A 91 10.87 -31.59 6.01
N THR A 92 12.07 -32.14 5.78
CA THR A 92 13.30 -31.74 6.51
C THR A 92 13.70 -30.28 6.28
N SER A 93 13.08 -29.59 5.32
CA SER A 93 13.32 -28.19 4.98
C SER A 93 12.56 -27.19 5.87
N CYS A 94 11.56 -27.63 6.64
CA CYS A 94 10.78 -26.76 7.54
C CYS A 94 11.21 -26.96 8.99
N ALA A 95 12.10 -26.09 9.49
CA ALA A 95 12.46 -26.10 10.91
C ALA A 95 11.27 -25.63 11.76
N ASN A 96 11.00 -26.32 12.87
CA ASN A 96 9.91 -26.03 13.81
C ASN A 96 8.49 -26.16 13.20
N SER A 97 8.26 -27.15 12.33
CA SER A 97 6.92 -27.51 11.84
C SER A 97 6.07 -28.21 12.89
N GLY A 98 4.80 -28.51 12.56
CA GLY A 98 3.88 -29.27 13.41
C GLY A 98 3.19 -28.40 14.46
N GLN A 99 3.17 -27.09 14.23
CA GLN A 99 2.55 -26.12 15.13
C GLN A 99 1.22 -25.63 14.54
N GLU A 100 0.37 -25.08 15.40
CA GLU A 100 -0.73 -24.25 14.95
C GLU A 100 -0.20 -22.87 14.55
N VAL A 101 -0.42 -22.48 13.29
CA VAL A 101 0.05 -21.22 12.72
C VAL A 101 -1.15 -20.40 12.29
N GLU A 102 -1.38 -19.28 12.98
CA GLU A 102 -2.57 -18.46 12.83
C GLU A 102 -2.27 -17.18 12.04
N PHE A 103 -3.13 -16.87 11.07
CA PHE A 103 -3.05 -15.68 10.25
C PHE A 103 -3.39 -14.44 11.07
N ASN A 104 -2.46 -13.48 11.19
CA ASN A 104 -2.58 -12.31 12.07
C ASN A 104 -2.88 -10.99 11.32
N ALA A 105 -2.84 -10.98 9.99
CA ALA A 105 -3.08 -9.77 9.19
C ALA A 105 -4.59 -9.52 9.00
N THR A 106 -5.32 -9.42 10.11
CA THR A 106 -6.79 -9.40 10.17
C THR A 106 -7.39 -8.00 10.25
N TYR A 107 -6.58 -6.96 10.35
CA TYR A 107 -7.03 -5.57 10.46
C TYR A 107 -6.55 -4.73 9.28
N GLY A 108 -7.42 -3.81 8.86
CA GLY A 108 -7.13 -2.88 7.77
C GLY A 108 -5.99 -1.96 8.15
N ARG A 109 -5.05 -1.75 7.23
CA ARG A 109 -3.93 -0.83 7.40
C ARG A 109 -4.32 0.54 6.89
N GLU A 110 -4.08 1.56 7.69
CA GLU A 110 -4.58 2.91 7.46
C GLU A 110 -3.92 3.55 6.25
N TRP A 111 -4.72 4.16 5.39
CA TRP A 111 -4.24 4.93 4.23
C TRP A 111 -3.29 6.06 4.62
N VAL A 112 -3.49 6.68 5.78
CA VAL A 112 -2.73 7.85 6.22
C VAL A 112 -1.56 7.53 7.13
N ASP A 113 -1.23 6.25 7.32
CA ASP A 113 0.01 5.87 8.00
C ASP A 113 1.18 5.90 7.00
N PRO A 114 2.19 6.78 7.22
CA PRO A 114 3.39 6.83 6.39
C PRO A 114 4.11 5.50 6.22
N ALA A 115 4.02 4.59 7.20
CA ALA A 115 4.71 3.30 7.17
C ALA A 115 4.10 2.29 6.19
N ASN A 116 2.93 2.61 5.61
CA ASN A 116 2.26 1.77 4.62
C ASN A 116 2.61 2.15 3.17
N TRP A 117 3.40 3.21 2.98
CA TRP A 117 3.74 3.76 1.67
C TRP A 117 5.24 3.86 1.45
N CYS A 118 5.65 3.71 0.20
CA CYS A 118 6.96 4.10 -0.29
C CYS A 118 6.82 4.83 -1.63
N VAL A 119 7.88 5.51 -2.04
CA VAL A 119 8.00 6.06 -3.39
C VAL A 119 8.65 5.03 -4.30
N ALA A 120 8.16 4.93 -5.54
CA ALA A 120 8.74 4.12 -6.59
C ALA A 120 9.04 5.00 -7.82
N LYS A 121 10.08 4.64 -8.58
CA LYS A 121 10.48 5.37 -9.80
C LYS A 121 9.52 5.17 -10.98
N SER A 122 8.71 4.13 -10.93
CA SER A 122 7.70 3.81 -11.93
C SER A 122 6.62 2.93 -11.32
N ARG A 123 5.50 2.78 -12.03
CA ARG A 123 4.39 1.90 -11.63
C ARG A 123 4.78 0.44 -11.37
N SER A 124 5.82 -0.08 -12.03
CA SER A 124 6.28 -1.47 -11.83
C SER A 124 7.54 -1.58 -10.97
N ALA A 125 8.18 -0.46 -10.64
CA ALA A 125 9.39 -0.46 -9.83
C ALA A 125 9.11 -0.86 -8.38
N ASN A 126 10.16 -1.36 -7.72
CA ASN A 126 10.18 -1.53 -6.28
C ASN A 126 10.30 -0.16 -5.58
N CYS A 127 10.11 -0.17 -4.26
CA CYS A 127 10.36 1.01 -3.43
C CYS A 127 11.79 1.52 -3.65
N ASP A 128 11.92 2.84 -3.80
CA ASP A 128 13.19 3.53 -3.81
C ASP A 128 13.65 3.74 -2.37
N ALA A 129 14.64 2.95 -1.94
CA ALA A 129 15.16 2.99 -0.58
C ALA A 129 15.94 4.29 -0.28
N ASP A 130 16.45 4.95 -1.32
CA ASP A 130 17.21 6.19 -1.20
C ASP A 130 16.30 7.43 -1.22
N TYR A 131 14.99 7.25 -1.44
CA TYR A 131 14.05 8.35 -1.46
C TYR A 131 13.64 8.74 -0.03
N HIS A 132 14.03 9.94 0.37
CA HIS A 132 13.66 10.54 1.65
C HIS A 132 12.64 11.65 1.43
N SER A 133 11.55 11.61 2.19
CA SER A 133 10.52 12.66 2.17
C SER A 133 10.04 12.97 3.58
N LEU A 134 9.39 14.12 3.69
CA LEU A 134 8.67 14.52 4.90
C LEU A 134 7.52 13.55 5.17
N ASP A 135 7.09 13.44 6.44
CA ASP A 135 6.02 12.50 6.82
C ASP A 135 4.71 12.78 6.08
N SER A 136 4.37 14.06 5.89
CA SER A 136 3.20 14.50 5.13
C SER A 136 3.25 14.06 3.66
N GLU A 137 4.45 13.92 3.12
CA GLU A 137 4.69 13.55 1.72
C GLU A 137 4.94 12.05 1.56
N LYS A 138 5.02 11.25 2.64
CA LYS A 138 5.16 9.79 2.52
C LYS A 138 3.84 9.16 2.06
N VAL A 139 2.72 9.67 2.55
CA VAL A 139 1.39 9.27 2.09
C VAL A 139 1.04 9.93 0.76
N PRO A 140 0.06 9.43 -0.01
CA PRO A 140 -0.25 9.97 -1.33
C PRO A 140 -0.68 11.42 -1.34
N CYS A 141 -0.08 12.21 -2.23
CA CYS A 141 -0.47 13.58 -2.53
C CYS A 141 -1.53 13.62 -3.66
N PRO A 142 -2.25 14.75 -3.86
CA PRO A 142 -3.27 14.88 -4.90
C PRO A 142 -2.76 14.69 -6.34
N THR A 143 -1.45 14.86 -6.55
CA THR A 143 -0.75 14.71 -7.83
C THR A 143 -0.10 13.34 -8.02
N ASP A 144 -0.11 12.48 -7.00
CA ASP A 144 0.61 11.20 -7.03
C ASP A 144 -0.22 10.06 -7.65
N ASP A 145 0.49 9.12 -8.27
CA ASP A 145 -0.08 7.89 -8.78
C ASP A 145 0.02 6.77 -7.74
N VAL A 146 -1.12 6.34 -7.22
CA VAL A 146 -1.20 5.27 -6.23
C VAL A 146 -1.13 3.92 -6.91
N VAL A 147 -0.25 3.05 -6.41
CA VAL A 147 -0.01 1.73 -6.98
C VAL A 147 -0.12 0.66 -5.91
N PHE A 148 -1.03 -0.29 -6.16
CA PHE A 148 -1.07 -1.56 -5.46
C PHE A 148 -0.43 -2.63 -6.35
N PRO A 149 0.71 -3.19 -5.94
CA PRO A 149 1.41 -4.20 -6.72
C PRO A 149 0.54 -5.40 -7.11
N ARG A 150 0.74 -5.92 -8.33
CA ARG A 150 0.07 -7.15 -8.77
C ARG A 150 0.64 -8.38 -8.05
N GLY A 151 -0.10 -9.49 -8.04
CA GLY A 151 0.35 -10.74 -7.41
C GLY A 151 0.41 -10.64 -5.88
N ASN A 152 -0.50 -9.89 -5.29
CA ASN A 152 -0.61 -9.65 -3.86
C ASN A 152 -2.09 -9.42 -3.52
N SER A 153 -2.46 -9.69 -2.27
CA SER A 153 -3.73 -9.24 -1.67
C SER A 153 -3.48 -8.22 -0.57
N TYR A 154 -4.53 -7.50 -0.17
CA TYR A 154 -4.43 -6.34 0.72
C TYR A 154 -5.62 -6.25 1.66
N TYR A 155 -5.44 -5.52 2.77
CA TYR A 155 -6.54 -5.00 3.56
C TYR A 155 -6.24 -3.56 3.98
N ILE A 156 -6.97 -2.61 3.41
CA ILE A 156 -6.75 -1.18 3.51
C ILE A 156 -7.89 -0.57 4.31
N ASP A 157 -7.55 0.28 5.27
CA ASP A 157 -8.51 1.09 6.00
C ASP A 157 -8.57 2.50 5.40
N LEU A 158 -9.73 2.81 4.80
CA LEU A 158 -10.11 4.13 4.28
C LEU A 158 -11.09 4.83 5.23
N SER A 159 -11.35 4.29 6.42
CA SER A 159 -12.31 4.86 7.38
C SER A 159 -11.72 6.11 8.05
N THR A 160 -11.87 7.23 7.36
CA THR A 160 -11.49 8.56 7.84
C THR A 160 -12.61 9.54 7.56
N ASP A 161 -12.69 10.59 8.38
CA ASP A 161 -13.64 11.70 8.30
C ASP A 161 -13.25 12.80 7.30
N MET A 162 -12.21 12.57 6.50
CA MET A 162 -11.65 13.56 5.57
C MET A 162 -11.63 13.04 4.14
N GLU A 163 -11.57 13.97 3.19
CA GLU A 163 -11.40 13.65 1.78
C GLU A 163 -9.95 13.22 1.51
N LEU A 164 -9.78 11.98 1.03
CA LEU A 164 -8.54 11.47 0.48
C LEU A 164 -8.46 11.83 -1.01
N THR A 165 -7.26 12.11 -1.50
CA THR A 165 -7.07 12.47 -2.91
C THR A 165 -5.83 11.82 -3.50
N ALA A 166 -5.87 11.55 -4.81
CA ALA A 166 -4.75 11.07 -5.60
C ALA A 166 -4.93 11.47 -7.08
N ASN A 167 -3.86 11.43 -7.87
CA ASN A 167 -3.96 11.64 -9.31
C ASN A 167 -4.58 10.43 -10.01
N SER A 168 -4.07 9.24 -9.70
CA SER A 168 -4.60 7.97 -10.18
C SER A 168 -4.50 6.88 -9.12
N ILE A 169 -5.31 5.83 -9.25
CA ILE A 169 -5.24 4.63 -8.42
C ILE A 169 -5.19 3.41 -9.34
N TYR A 170 -4.12 2.62 -9.21
CA TYR A 170 -3.94 1.36 -9.89
C TYR A 170 -4.07 0.19 -8.91
N PHE A 171 -5.15 -0.58 -9.05
CA PHE A 171 -5.47 -1.71 -8.18
C PHE A 171 -5.91 -2.90 -9.02
N MET A 172 -5.41 -4.11 -8.72
CA MET A 172 -5.72 -5.35 -9.47
C MET A 172 -5.52 -5.28 -10.98
N GLY A 173 -4.55 -4.48 -11.44
CA GLY A 173 -4.29 -4.36 -12.86
C GLY A 173 -5.14 -3.30 -13.57
N GLN A 174 -6.04 -2.62 -12.86
CA GLN A 174 -6.98 -1.64 -13.40
C GLN A 174 -6.75 -0.25 -12.82
N SER A 175 -7.02 0.78 -13.64
CA SER A 175 -7.04 2.18 -13.21
C SER A 175 -8.48 2.63 -12.96
N PHE A 176 -8.71 3.35 -11.87
CA PHE A 176 -10.05 3.81 -11.50
C PHE A 176 -10.30 5.29 -11.81
N SER A 177 -11.57 5.66 -11.90
CA SER A 177 -12.09 7.02 -11.68
C SER A 177 -12.72 7.08 -10.30
N THR A 178 -13.00 8.28 -9.77
CA THR A 178 -13.69 8.45 -8.48
C THR A 178 -14.93 7.56 -8.36
N ASN A 179 -15.83 7.61 -9.35
CA ASN A 179 -17.08 6.84 -9.34
C ASN A 179 -16.85 5.34 -9.44
N THR A 180 -15.94 4.88 -10.31
CA THR A 180 -15.67 3.44 -10.47
C THR A 180 -14.95 2.87 -9.25
N PHE A 181 -14.09 3.66 -8.60
CA PHE A 181 -13.45 3.27 -7.33
C PHE A 181 -14.50 3.17 -6.22
N SER A 182 -15.36 4.18 -6.07
CA SER A 182 -16.47 4.18 -5.11
C SER A 182 -17.40 2.98 -5.28
N ASN A 183 -17.81 2.70 -6.53
CA ASN A 183 -18.63 1.52 -6.83
C ASN A 183 -17.91 0.22 -6.48
N PHE A 184 -16.60 0.15 -6.74
CA PHE A 184 -15.80 -1.03 -6.44
C PHE A 184 -15.67 -1.26 -4.93
N ILE A 185 -15.25 -0.27 -4.15
CA ILE A 185 -15.07 -0.41 -2.69
C ILE A 185 -16.39 -0.77 -1.98
N ASN A 186 -17.53 -0.35 -2.55
CA ASN A 186 -18.86 -0.69 -2.02
C ASN A 186 -19.41 -2.05 -2.50
N SER A 187 -18.77 -2.67 -3.49
CA SER A 187 -19.14 -4.03 -3.94
C SER A 187 -18.79 -5.09 -2.88
N LYS A 188 -19.42 -6.27 -2.98
CA LYS A 188 -19.11 -7.41 -2.10
C LYS A 188 -17.62 -7.75 -2.07
N VAL A 189 -16.95 -7.69 -3.23
CA VAL A 189 -15.51 -7.97 -3.33
C VAL A 189 -14.68 -6.82 -2.75
N GLY A 190 -14.99 -5.57 -3.11
CA GLY A 190 -14.24 -4.41 -2.63
C GLY A 190 -14.26 -4.28 -1.11
N LYS A 191 -15.40 -4.55 -0.45
CA LYS A 191 -15.53 -4.55 1.01
C LYS A 191 -14.61 -5.55 1.73
N THR A 192 -14.10 -6.57 1.03
CA THR A 192 -13.09 -7.49 1.59
C THR A 192 -11.68 -6.87 1.58
N TYR A 193 -11.38 -5.98 0.64
CA TYR A 193 -10.08 -5.31 0.53
C TYR A 193 -10.05 -3.95 1.23
N PHE A 194 -11.18 -3.26 1.29
CA PHE A 194 -11.27 -1.90 1.79
C PHE A 194 -12.30 -1.84 2.91
N LYS A 195 -11.84 -1.47 4.10
CA LYS A 195 -12.70 -1.01 5.17
C LYS A 195 -13.03 0.46 4.91
N SER A 196 -14.32 0.79 4.81
CA SER A 196 -14.81 2.16 4.64
C SER A 196 -15.71 2.58 5.81
N TYR A 197 -15.73 3.87 6.12
CA TYR A 197 -16.66 4.44 7.10
C TYR A 197 -18.02 4.63 6.43
N LYS A 198 -19.04 3.94 6.93
CA LYS A 198 -20.45 3.92 6.49
C LYS A 198 -20.77 3.17 5.17
N PRO A 199 -21.54 2.08 5.25
CA PRO A 199 -22.10 1.39 4.08
C PRO A 199 -23.26 2.12 3.37
N ASP A 200 -23.80 3.19 3.98
CA ASP A 200 -25.13 3.74 3.64
C ASP A 200 -25.12 5.17 3.03
N GLU A 201 -23.96 5.81 2.92
CA GLU A 201 -23.83 7.14 2.29
C GLU A 201 -23.08 6.99 0.96
N ASN A 202 -23.69 7.46 -0.14
CA ASN A 202 -23.15 7.41 -1.51
C ASN A 202 -21.91 8.31 -1.73
N GLU A 203 -21.17 8.65 -0.69
CA GLU A 203 -20.01 9.56 -0.76
C GLU A 203 -18.70 8.77 -0.79
N SER A 204 -17.95 8.95 -1.87
CA SER A 204 -16.58 8.45 -1.96
C SER A 204 -15.68 9.36 -1.13
N HIS A 205 -15.11 8.87 -0.04
CA HIS A 205 -14.06 9.57 0.70
C HIS A 205 -12.73 9.66 -0.08
N MET A 206 -12.70 9.23 -1.35
CA MET A 206 -11.54 9.25 -2.23
C MET A 206 -11.89 9.99 -3.53
N THR A 207 -11.14 11.04 -3.85
CA THR A 207 -11.23 11.79 -5.11
C THR A 207 -10.00 11.54 -5.99
N ILE A 208 -10.22 10.98 -7.18
CA ILE A 208 -9.18 10.73 -8.19
C ILE A 208 -9.19 11.89 -9.20
N ARG A 209 -8.17 12.76 -9.14
CA ARG A 209 -8.17 14.05 -9.84
C ARG A 209 -7.84 13.96 -11.33
N ARG A 210 -6.99 13.01 -11.74
CA ARG A 210 -6.44 12.91 -13.11
C ARG A 210 -5.86 14.22 -13.62
N ARG A 211 -5.15 14.93 -12.74
CA ARG A 211 -4.46 16.17 -13.01
C ARG A 211 -3.02 16.02 -12.49
N PRO A 212 -2.09 15.56 -13.35
CA PRO A 212 -0.69 15.46 -12.96
C PRO A 212 -0.13 16.86 -12.66
N CYS A 213 1.01 16.90 -11.98
CA CYS A 213 1.70 18.17 -11.78
C CYS A 213 2.19 18.71 -13.14
N ILE A 214 1.75 19.91 -13.49
CA ILE A 214 2.14 20.60 -14.73
C ILE A 214 3.06 21.79 -14.48
N ASP A 215 3.27 22.15 -13.21
CA ASP A 215 4.18 23.22 -12.82
C ASP A 215 5.62 22.68 -12.82
N PRO A 216 6.51 23.22 -13.67
CA PRO A 216 7.90 22.78 -13.72
C PRO A 216 8.70 23.13 -12.44
N ALA A 217 8.21 24.05 -11.60
CA ALA A 217 8.87 24.37 -10.34
C ALA A 217 8.57 23.31 -9.26
N SER A 218 7.30 23.05 -8.98
CA SER A 218 6.81 21.95 -8.12
C SER A 218 5.29 22.06 -7.94
N CYS A 219 4.64 20.98 -7.50
CA CYS A 219 3.29 21.05 -6.97
C CYS A 219 3.28 20.82 -5.45
N ASP A 220 2.49 21.64 -4.76
CA ASP A 220 2.26 21.51 -3.32
C ASP A 220 1.46 20.22 -3.03
N CYS A 221 2.02 19.34 -2.18
CA CYS A 221 1.33 18.15 -1.70
C CYS A 221 0.09 18.49 -0.85
N GLY A 222 0.15 19.58 -0.06
CA GLY A 222 -0.95 20.03 0.80
C GLY A 222 -1.20 19.18 2.06
N ASN A 223 -0.63 17.97 2.16
CA ASN A 223 -0.85 17.03 3.28
C ASN A 223 -0.27 17.48 4.63
N TYR A 224 0.44 18.61 4.70
CA TYR A 224 0.90 19.21 5.96
C TYR A 224 -0.17 20.07 6.65
N ARG A 225 -1.36 20.19 6.05
CA ARG A 225 -2.51 20.92 6.61
C ARG A 225 -3.46 19.95 7.32
N SER A 226 -4.16 20.44 8.35
CA SER A 226 -5.24 19.69 9.00
C SER A 226 -6.44 19.49 8.06
N PRO A 227 -7.21 18.39 8.22
CA PRO A 227 -7.07 17.35 9.25
C PRO A 227 -6.11 16.21 8.88
N ILE A 228 -5.62 16.16 7.63
CA ILE A 228 -4.80 15.03 7.16
C ILE A 228 -3.46 14.94 7.89
N PHE A 229 -2.79 16.05 8.14
CA PHE A 229 -1.52 16.05 8.86
C PHE A 229 -1.65 15.55 10.30
N ASP A 230 -2.74 15.89 10.98
CA ASP A 230 -3.00 15.44 12.35
C ASP A 230 -3.17 13.92 12.41
N ASN A 231 -3.88 13.34 11.44
CA ASN A 231 -4.04 11.89 11.32
C ASN A 231 -2.73 11.19 10.96
N ILE A 232 -1.93 11.75 10.05
CA ILE A 232 -0.59 11.25 9.73
C ILE A 232 0.28 11.24 11.00
N CYS A 233 0.31 12.33 11.74
CA CYS A 233 1.12 12.43 12.95
C CYS A 233 0.58 11.60 14.11
N LYS A 234 -0.72 11.37 14.20
CA LYS A 234 -1.29 10.41 15.17
C LYS A 234 -0.71 9.01 14.97
N MET A 235 -0.52 8.58 13.72
CA MET A 235 0.07 7.28 13.39
C MET A 235 1.59 7.28 13.56
N HIS A 236 2.29 8.35 13.17
CA HIS A 236 3.74 8.37 13.15
C HIS A 236 4.39 8.72 14.51
N SER A 237 3.77 9.59 15.31
CA SER A 237 4.38 10.13 16.53
C SER A 237 4.82 9.09 17.58
N PRO A 238 4.12 7.95 17.76
CA PRO A 238 4.58 6.89 18.65
C PRO A 238 5.97 6.32 18.30
N PHE A 239 6.43 6.49 17.06
CA PHE A 239 7.73 6.03 16.57
C PHE A 239 8.81 7.13 16.57
N CYS A 240 8.48 8.35 16.99
CA CYS A 240 9.44 9.44 17.07
C CYS A 240 10.54 9.12 18.10
N LYS A 241 11.79 9.19 17.66
CA LYS A 241 12.95 9.10 18.55
C LYS A 241 13.27 10.47 19.14
N LYS A 242 13.77 10.50 20.37
CA LYS A 242 14.24 11.73 20.99
C LYS A 242 15.47 12.27 20.23
N PRO A 243 15.43 13.51 19.71
CA PRO A 243 16.58 14.11 19.02
C PRO A 243 17.82 14.19 19.92
N GLN A 244 19.00 14.01 19.32
CA GLN A 244 20.31 14.04 20.01
C GLN A 244 21.10 15.29 19.64
N CYS A 245 20.46 16.47 19.67
CA CYS A 245 21.07 17.77 19.39
C CYS A 245 20.51 18.86 20.31
N GLN A 246 21.24 19.97 20.43
CA GLN A 246 20.92 21.06 21.35
C GLN A 246 19.66 21.85 20.94
N SER A 247 19.44 22.03 19.64
CA SER A 247 18.35 22.84 19.10
C SER A 247 17.64 22.10 17.98
N PRO A 248 16.80 21.10 18.32
CA PRO A 248 16.11 20.32 17.32
C PRO A 248 15.05 21.18 16.61
N VAL A 249 14.85 20.91 15.32
CA VAL A 249 13.88 21.60 14.47
C VAL A 249 12.75 20.65 14.08
N ARG A 250 11.59 21.20 13.74
CA ARG A 250 10.48 20.43 13.17
C ARG A 250 10.09 21.06 11.84
N PRO A 251 10.58 20.53 10.71
CA PRO A 251 10.19 21.00 9.39
C PRO A 251 8.67 20.91 9.21
N THR A 252 8.09 21.84 8.45
CA THR A 252 6.70 21.73 8.01
C THR A 252 6.51 20.41 7.28
N GLY A 253 5.50 19.63 7.66
CA GLY A 253 5.27 18.29 7.12
C GLY A 253 5.98 17.15 7.85
N HIS A 254 6.78 17.44 8.89
CA HIS A 254 7.37 16.40 9.75
C HIS A 254 6.63 16.31 11.09
N CYS A 255 6.35 15.08 11.55
CA CYS A 255 5.69 14.85 12.84
C CYS A 255 6.64 14.88 14.03
N CYS A 256 7.91 14.51 13.83
CA CYS A 256 8.93 14.48 14.87
C CYS A 256 9.83 15.72 14.79
N ASN A 257 10.38 16.10 15.95
CA ASN A 257 11.56 16.95 15.96
C ASN A 257 12.77 16.15 15.41
N ILE A 258 13.66 16.82 14.69
CA ILE A 258 14.87 16.24 14.12
C ILE A 258 16.10 17.10 14.39
N CYS A 259 17.24 16.44 14.22
CA CYS A 259 18.55 17.04 13.98
C CYS A 259 18.88 16.72 12.51
#